data_AF-A0A7Y2D075-F1
#
_entry.id   AF-A0A7Y2D075-F1
#
_cell.length_a   1.000
_cell.length_b   1.000
_cell.length_c   1.000
_cell.angle_alpha   90.00
_cell.angle_beta   90.00
_cell.angle_gamma   90.00
#
_symmetry.space_group_name_H-M   'P 1'
#
loop_
_entity.id
_entity.type
_entity.pdbx_description
1 polymer ?
#
loop_
_entity_poly.entity_id
_entity_poly.type
_entity_poly.pdbx_seq_one_letter_code
_entity_poly.pdbx_strand_id
1 'polypeptide(L)'
;RKKHNWIHGLPFKMRFRVSGLYISVIPPLLVGVSVGILAAIMGVGGGFIMVPAMIYLLGMPTKVVVGTSLFQIIFVTGFTTMLHATTNFTVDIVLAVLLLVGGVVGAQIGTRIGVKMKAEQLRILLAIMVLAVCGKLALDLLLQPAELYSLGAAGGH
;
A
#
# COMPACT_ATOMS: atom_id res chain seq x y z
N ARG A 1 13.03 24.95 -14.87
CA ARG A 1 11.69 25.45 -14.44
C ARG A 1 11.49 25.08 -12.97
N LYS A 2 11.59 26.04 -12.04
CA LYS A 2 11.49 25.82 -10.58
C LYS A 2 10.05 25.45 -10.20
N LYS A 3 9.79 24.20 -9.79
CA LYS A 3 8.52 23.81 -9.15
C LYS A 3 8.56 24.29 -7.70
N HIS A 4 7.94 25.43 -7.44
CA HIS A 4 7.61 25.89 -6.09
C HIS A 4 6.50 24.98 -5.56
N ASN A 5 6.86 23.83 -4.98
CA ASN A 5 5.90 23.01 -4.25
C ASN A 5 5.76 23.60 -2.84
N TRP A 6 4.52 23.95 -2.47
CA TRP A 6 4.10 24.47 -1.17
C TRP A 6 4.53 23.63 0.06
N ILE A 7 5.15 22.48 -0.19
CA ILE A 7 5.69 21.53 0.79
C ILE A 7 7.00 22.04 1.43
N HIS A 8 7.68 23.04 0.88
CA HIS A 8 8.95 23.57 1.42
C HIS A 8 8.80 24.64 2.53
N GLY A 9 7.58 25.03 2.89
CA GLY A 9 7.29 26.11 3.86
C GLY A 9 7.09 25.68 5.32
N LEU A 10 7.05 24.39 5.64
CA LEU A 10 6.66 23.91 6.97
C LEU A 10 7.85 23.83 7.96
N PRO A 11 7.64 24.15 9.26
CA PRO A 11 8.68 24.04 10.29
C PRO A 11 9.11 22.58 10.51
N PHE A 12 10.30 22.35 11.08
CA PHE A 12 11.00 21.05 11.23
C PHE A 12 11.63 20.46 9.97
N LYS A 13 12.59 21.19 9.38
CA LYS A 13 13.48 20.68 8.33
C LYS A 13 14.48 19.69 8.93
N MET A 14 14.31 18.39 8.71
CA MET A 14 15.33 17.37 8.98
C MET A 14 16.01 16.97 7.66
N ARG A 15 17.36 16.91 7.66
CA ARG A 15 18.11 16.36 6.52
C ARG A 15 18.03 14.84 6.56
N PHE A 16 17.18 14.24 5.73
CA PHE A 16 17.23 12.81 5.47
C PHE A 16 18.44 12.51 4.55
N ARG A 17 19.60 12.22 5.17
CA ARG A 17 20.86 11.89 4.46
C ARG A 17 20.72 10.73 3.46
N VAL A 18 19.79 9.82 3.69
CA VAL A 18 19.58 8.60 2.87
C VAL A 18 18.67 8.84 1.67
N SER A 19 17.73 9.79 1.75
CA SER A 19 16.76 10.10 0.68
C SER A 19 17.17 11.29 -0.19
N GLY A 20 18.24 12.02 0.17
CA GLY A 20 18.68 13.24 -0.53
C GLY A 20 17.66 14.39 -0.49
N LEU A 21 16.66 14.29 0.39
CA LEU A 21 15.44 15.08 0.35
C LEU A 21 15.41 16.08 1.52
N TYR A 22 15.24 17.35 1.21
CA TYR A 22 15.02 18.44 2.17
C TYR A 22 13.53 18.68 2.35
N ILE A 23 12.85 17.78 3.05
CA ILE A 23 11.41 17.89 3.33
C ILE A 23 11.19 17.77 4.84
N SER A 24 10.23 18.54 5.36
CA SER A 24 9.81 18.48 6.75
C SER A 24 9.32 17.06 7.11
N VAL A 25 9.36 16.65 8.37
CA VAL A 25 8.90 15.30 8.79
C VAL A 25 7.37 15.13 8.62
N ILE A 26 6.65 16.24 8.56
CA ILE A 26 5.18 16.33 8.56
C ILE A 26 4.53 15.62 7.35
N PRO A 27 4.95 15.82 6.09
CA PRO A 27 4.29 15.19 4.93
C PRO A 27 4.43 13.65 4.87
N PRO A 28 5.62 13.04 5.10
CA PRO A 28 5.72 11.59 5.21
C PRO A 28 4.86 11.01 6.35
N LEU A 29 4.76 11.73 7.47
CA LEU A 29 3.98 11.29 8.63
C LEU A 29 2.48 11.35 8.34
N LEU A 30 1.99 12.44 7.72
CA LEU A 30 0.61 12.56 7.27
C LEU A 30 0.23 11.47 6.27
N VAL A 31 1.08 11.23 5.25
CA VAL A 31 0.87 10.17 4.26
C VAL A 31 0.87 8.79 4.93
N GLY A 32 1.82 8.52 5.84
CA GLY A 32 1.88 7.26 6.57
C GLY A 32 0.66 7.01 7.44
N VAL A 33 0.16 8.03 8.16
CA VAL A 33 -1.04 7.93 8.99
C VAL A 33 -2.29 7.71 8.12
N SER A 34 -2.47 8.53 7.09
CA SER A 34 -3.65 8.43 6.22
C SER A 34 -3.69 7.11 5.45
N VAL A 35 -2.56 6.66 4.88
CA VAL A 35 -2.47 5.35 4.23
C VAL A 35 -2.62 4.21 5.23
N GLY A 36 -2.09 4.36 6.46
CA GLY A 36 -2.26 3.36 7.52
C GLY A 36 -3.72 3.15 7.94
N ILE A 37 -4.49 4.23 8.06
CA ILE A 37 -5.93 4.17 8.34
C ILE A 37 -6.66 3.47 7.18
N LEU A 38 -6.37 3.87 5.93
CA LEU A 38 -6.98 3.23 4.76
C LEU A 38 -6.63 1.73 4.67
N ALA A 39 -5.38 1.37 4.94
CA ALA A 39 -4.93 -0.02 4.96
C ALA A 39 -5.62 -0.84 6.07
N ALA A 40 -5.82 -0.26 7.24
CA ALA A 40 -6.52 -0.90 8.35
C ALA A 40 -7.99 -1.18 8.03
N ILE A 41 -8.67 -0.24 7.35
CA ILE A 41 -10.07 -0.39 6.91
C ILE A 41 -10.18 -1.41 5.77
N MET A 42 -9.28 -1.33 4.79
CA MET A 42 -9.31 -2.21 3.61
C MET A 42 -8.81 -3.62 3.90
N GLY A 43 -8.08 -3.84 5.00
CA GLY A 43 -7.42 -5.11 5.33
C GLY A 43 -6.27 -5.49 4.38
N VAL A 44 -6.00 -4.66 3.36
CA VAL A 44 -4.89 -4.81 2.42
C VAL A 44 -3.75 -3.95 2.94
N GLY A 45 -2.54 -4.52 3.10
CA GLY A 45 -1.38 -3.90 3.75
C GLY A 45 -0.83 -2.59 3.17
N GLY A 46 -1.61 -1.77 2.47
CA GLY A 46 -1.33 -0.35 2.15
C GLY A 46 -0.22 -0.09 1.13
N GLY A 47 0.61 -1.09 0.81
CA GLY A 47 1.80 -0.91 -0.01
C GLY A 47 1.52 -0.40 -1.42
N PHE A 48 0.39 -0.79 -2.02
CA PHE A 48 0.00 -0.33 -3.36
C PHE A 48 -0.34 1.17 -3.41
N ILE A 49 -0.71 1.79 -2.29
CA ILE A 49 -0.97 3.24 -2.17
C ILE A 49 0.30 3.95 -1.67
N MET A 50 0.95 3.37 -0.66
CA MET A 50 2.10 3.97 0.02
C MET A 50 3.29 4.19 -0.93
N VAL A 51 3.61 3.18 -1.75
CA VAL A 51 4.76 3.23 -2.68
C VAL A 51 4.61 4.34 -3.72
N PRO A 52 3.50 4.43 -4.49
CA PRO A 52 3.32 5.53 -5.44
C PRO A 52 3.17 6.89 -4.74
N ALA A 53 2.51 6.98 -3.58
CA ALA A 53 2.43 8.22 -2.83
C ALA A 53 3.83 8.77 -2.48
N MET A 54 4.72 7.90 -2.00
CA MET A 54 6.09 8.30 -1.66
C MET A 54 6.96 8.65 -2.88
N ILE A 55 6.77 7.97 -4.01
CA ILE A 55 7.54 8.26 -5.24
C ILE A 55 7.03 9.54 -5.92
N TYR A 56 5.72 9.70 -6.07
CA TYR A 56 5.13 10.78 -6.88
C TYR A 56 4.78 12.04 -6.10
N LEU A 57 4.32 11.92 -4.85
CA LEU A 57 3.98 13.09 -4.02
C LEU A 57 5.21 13.65 -3.30
N LEU A 58 6.03 12.75 -2.73
CA LEU A 58 7.22 13.15 -1.96
C LEU A 58 8.48 13.21 -2.83
N GLY A 59 8.53 12.54 -3.99
CA GLY A 59 9.71 12.55 -4.85
C GLY A 59 10.89 11.75 -4.30
N MET A 60 10.64 10.79 -3.40
CA MET A 60 11.71 9.98 -2.83
C MET A 60 12.30 8.99 -3.84
N PRO A 61 13.61 8.71 -3.78
CA PRO A 61 14.24 7.73 -4.65
C PRO A 61 13.67 6.33 -4.39
N THR A 62 13.32 5.62 -5.46
CA THR A 62 12.62 4.31 -5.43
C THR A 62 13.31 3.30 -4.52
N LYS A 63 14.66 3.31 -4.47
CA LYS A 63 15.45 2.40 -3.63
C LYS A 63 15.17 2.56 -2.13
N VAL A 64 14.93 3.79 -1.66
CA VAL A 64 14.66 4.09 -0.25
C VAL A 64 13.18 3.87 0.09
N VAL A 65 12.30 4.18 -0.86
CA VAL A 65 10.85 3.97 -0.72
C VAL A 65 10.52 2.52 -0.42
N VAL A 66 11.13 1.57 -1.15
CA VAL A 66 10.81 0.13 -0.99
C VAL A 66 11.11 -0.35 0.44
N GLY A 67 12.25 0.02 1.01
CA GLY A 67 12.61 -0.38 2.38
C GLY A 67 11.73 0.27 3.44
N THR A 68 11.48 1.58 3.29
CA THR A 68 10.67 2.35 4.25
C THR A 68 9.19 1.93 4.24
N SER A 69 8.60 1.67 3.07
CA SER A 69 7.24 1.12 3.00
C SER A 69 7.19 -0.26 3.61
N LEU A 70 8.13 -1.17 3.29
CA LEU A 70 8.08 -2.54 3.79
C LEU A 70 8.11 -2.58 5.32
N PHE A 71 8.98 -1.79 5.94
CA PHE A 71 9.03 -1.66 7.40
C PHE A 71 7.67 -1.21 7.97
N GLN A 72 7.10 -0.14 7.44
CA GLN A 72 5.79 0.38 7.89
C GLN A 72 4.66 -0.64 7.69
N ILE A 73 4.64 -1.34 6.55
CA ILE A 73 3.62 -2.34 6.21
C ILE A 73 3.63 -3.49 7.21
N ILE A 74 4.79 -3.95 7.67
CA ILE A 74 4.91 -5.03 8.66
C ILE A 74 4.18 -4.65 9.96
N PHE A 75 4.42 -3.45 10.48
CA PHE A 75 3.76 -3.00 11.71
C PHE A 75 2.25 -2.77 11.52
N VAL A 76 1.85 -2.07 10.46
CA VAL A 76 0.43 -1.78 10.21
C VAL A 76 -0.36 -3.05 9.95
N THR A 77 0.14 -3.93 9.09
CA THR A 77 -0.55 -5.19 8.77
C THR A 77 -0.56 -6.11 9.98
N GLY A 78 0.57 -6.26 10.69
CA GLY A 78 0.63 -7.08 11.90
C GLY A 78 -0.38 -6.65 12.97
N PHE A 79 -0.46 -5.34 13.24
CA PHE A 79 -1.43 -4.80 14.19
C PHE A 79 -2.88 -4.97 13.69
N THR A 80 -3.14 -4.69 12.41
CA THR A 80 -4.47 -4.85 11.80
C THR A 80 -4.93 -6.31 11.83
N THR A 81 -4.03 -7.26 11.53
CA THR A 81 -4.30 -8.70 11.58
C THR A 81 -4.58 -9.14 13.01
N MET A 82 -3.81 -8.68 14.00
CA MET A 82 -4.06 -9.00 15.41
C MET A 82 -5.42 -8.47 15.88
N LEU A 83 -5.78 -7.24 15.51
CA LEU A 83 -7.09 -6.67 15.81
C LEU A 83 -8.23 -7.46 15.14
N HIS A 84 -8.08 -7.84 13.87
CA HIS A 84 -9.08 -8.63 13.17
C HIS A 84 -9.21 -10.04 13.73
N ALA A 85 -8.10 -10.69 14.08
CA ALA A 85 -8.08 -12.03 14.64
C ALA A 85 -8.77 -12.09 16.02
N THR A 86 -8.55 -11.09 16.86
CA THR A 86 -9.13 -11.02 18.22
C THR A 86 -10.59 -10.55 18.23
N THR A 87 -11.00 -9.74 17.25
CA THR A 87 -12.36 -9.19 17.22
C THR A 87 -13.34 -10.06 16.42
N ASN A 88 -12.90 -10.66 15.31
CA ASN A 88 -13.81 -11.33 14.37
C ASN A 88 -13.74 -12.88 14.41
N PHE A 89 -12.75 -13.48 15.08
CA PHE A 89 -12.55 -14.94 15.23
C PHE A 89 -12.69 -15.80 13.94
N THR A 90 -12.64 -15.18 12.76
CA THR A 90 -12.93 -15.79 11.45
C THR A 90 -11.66 -16.00 10.61
N VAL A 91 -10.52 -16.17 11.27
CA VAL A 91 -9.25 -16.40 10.58
C VAL A 91 -9.16 -17.86 10.16
N ASP A 92 -9.38 -18.11 8.87
CA ASP A 92 -9.06 -19.41 8.27
C ASP A 92 -7.53 -19.56 8.18
N ILE A 93 -6.99 -20.36 9.08
CA ILE A 93 -5.55 -20.64 9.16
C ILE A 93 -5.04 -21.32 7.88
N VAL A 94 -5.86 -22.16 7.23
CA VAL A 94 -5.47 -22.87 6.00
C VAL A 94 -5.32 -21.88 4.87
N LEU A 95 -6.30 -21.00 4.68
CA LEU A 95 -6.22 -19.93 3.68
C LEU A 95 -5.06 -18.98 3.97
N ALA A 96 -4.85 -18.60 5.23
CA ALA A 96 -3.75 -17.73 5.62
C ALA A 96 -2.38 -18.33 5.29
N VAL A 97 -2.18 -19.63 5.56
CA VAL A 97 -0.94 -20.34 5.24
C VAL A 97 -0.74 -20.44 3.73
N LEU A 98 -1.77 -20.78 2.96
CA LEU A 98 -1.69 -20.82 1.49
C LEU A 98 -1.31 -19.45 0.90
N LEU A 99 -1.92 -18.37 1.39
CA LEU A 99 -1.60 -17.00 0.98
C LEU A 99 -0.17 -16.61 1.39
N LEU A 100 0.29 -17.03 2.57
CA LEU A 100 1.66 -16.80 3.03
C LEU A 100 2.67 -17.48 2.12
N VAL A 101 2.48 -18.77 1.83
CA VAL A 101 3.42 -19.53 0.98
C VAL A 101 3.43 -18.95 -0.44
N GLY A 102 2.26 -18.75 -1.05
CA GLY A 102 2.15 -18.16 -2.38
C GLY A 102 2.75 -16.75 -2.45
N GLY A 103 2.48 -15.92 -1.44
CA GLY A 103 2.99 -14.56 -1.32
C GLY A 103 4.51 -14.51 -1.14
N VAL A 104 5.08 -15.36 -0.27
CA VAL A 104 6.54 -15.42 -0.06
C VAL A 104 7.24 -15.91 -1.33
N VAL A 105 6.78 -16.99 -1.95
CA VAL A 105 7.37 -17.50 -3.19
C VAL A 105 7.29 -16.45 -4.31
N GLY A 106 6.12 -15.83 -4.49
CA GLY A 106 5.92 -14.76 -5.47
C GLY A 106 6.81 -13.55 -5.22
N ALA A 107 6.94 -13.10 -3.96
CA ALA A 107 7.80 -11.97 -3.59
C ALA A 107 9.28 -12.27 -3.80
N GLN A 108 9.76 -13.49 -3.49
CA GLN A 108 11.14 -13.89 -3.74
C GLN A 108 11.46 -13.90 -5.24
N ILE A 109 10.57 -14.45 -6.07
CA ILE A 109 10.73 -14.43 -7.54
C ILE A 109 10.68 -13.00 -8.06
N GLY A 110 9.70 -12.21 -7.63
CA GLY A 110 9.52 -10.82 -8.05
C GLY A 110 10.72 -9.93 -7.70
N THR A 111 11.30 -10.09 -6.50
CA THR A 111 12.50 -9.34 -6.09
C THR A 111 13.73 -9.75 -6.91
N ARG A 112 13.95 -11.05 -7.15
CA ARG A 112 15.04 -11.56 -8.00
C ARG A 112 14.98 -10.99 -9.41
N ILE A 113 13.78 -10.87 -9.98
CA ILE A 113 13.57 -10.26 -11.30
C ILE A 113 13.77 -8.74 -11.21
N GLY A 114 13.19 -8.09 -10.19
CA GLY A 114 13.23 -6.63 -10.00
C GLY A 114 14.65 -6.07 -9.83
N VAL A 115 15.57 -6.81 -9.20
CA VAL A 115 16.98 -6.40 -9.07
C VAL A 115 17.69 -6.32 -10.43
N LYS A 116 17.25 -7.09 -11.42
CA LYS A 116 17.81 -7.07 -12.78
C LYS A 116 17.23 -5.94 -13.65
N MET A 117 16.19 -5.25 -13.19
CA MET A 117 15.50 -4.20 -13.95
C MET A 117 16.08 -2.82 -13.66
N LYS A 118 16.06 -1.93 -14.66
CA LYS A 118 16.39 -0.52 -14.46
C LYS A 118 15.30 0.15 -13.61
N ALA A 119 15.68 1.16 -12.83
CA ALA A 119 14.75 1.88 -11.94
C ALA A 119 13.54 2.49 -12.67
N GLU A 120 13.72 2.86 -13.94
CA GLU A 120 12.64 3.36 -14.80
C GLU A 120 11.64 2.28 -15.21
N GLN A 121 12.12 1.07 -15.54
CA GLN A 121 11.25 -0.07 -15.84
C GLN A 121 10.42 -0.47 -14.62
N LEU A 122 11.04 -0.46 -13.43
CA LEU A 122 10.34 -0.74 -12.17
C LEU A 122 9.23 0.30 -11.90
N ARG A 123 9.50 1.58 -12.20
CA ARG A 123 8.50 2.64 -12.07
C ARG A 123 7.33 2.45 -13.04
N ILE A 124 7.60 2.09 -14.29
CA ILE A 124 6.57 1.81 -15.30
C ILE A 124 5.73 0.60 -14.87
N LEU A 125 6.36 -0.47 -14.37
CA LEU A 125 5.64 -1.65 -13.88
C LEU A 125 4.70 -1.30 -12.72
N LEU A 126 5.18 -0.52 -11.75
CA LEU A 126 4.35 -0.03 -10.65
C LEU A 126 3.18 0.83 -11.15
N ALA A 127 3.41 1.70 -12.12
CA ALA A 127 2.36 2.54 -12.70
C ALA A 127 1.27 1.69 -13.39
N ILE A 128 1.67 0.70 -14.20
CA ILE A 128 0.74 -0.23 -14.86
C ILE A 128 -0.07 -1.02 -13.82
N MET A 129 0.58 -1.53 -12.78
CA MET A 129 -0.09 -2.24 -11.69
C MET A 129 -1.15 -1.37 -11.01
N VAL A 130 -0.82 -0.13 -10.65
CA VAL A 130 -1.76 0.81 -10.03
C VAL A 130 -2.93 1.12 -10.96
N LEU A 131 -2.65 1.38 -12.24
CA LEU A 131 -3.70 1.63 -13.23
C LEU A 131 -4.62 0.42 -13.42
N ALA A 132 -4.07 -0.79 -13.41
CA ALA A 132 -4.85 -2.02 -13.48
C ALA A 132 -5.77 -2.19 -12.27
N VAL A 133 -5.28 -1.90 -11.05
CA VAL A 133 -6.09 -1.91 -9.82
C VAL A 133 -7.20 -0.87 -9.89
N CYS A 134 -6.88 0.37 -10.27
CA CYS A 134 -7.86 1.42 -10.48
C CYS A 134 -8.92 1.03 -11.51
N GLY A 135 -8.50 0.44 -12.64
CA GLY A 135 -9.38 -0.05 -13.68
C GLY A 135 -10.29 -1.16 -13.18
N LYS A 136 -9.76 -2.15 -12.45
CA LYS A 136 -10.54 -3.24 -11.86
C LYS A 136 -11.57 -2.72 -10.88
N LEU A 137 -11.20 -1.79 -9.99
CA LEU A 137 -12.13 -1.16 -9.06
C LEU A 137 -13.21 -0.35 -9.78
N ALA A 138 -12.85 0.41 -10.81
CA ALA A 138 -13.82 1.15 -11.61
C ALA A 138 -14.78 0.22 -12.36
N LEU A 139 -14.27 -0.90 -12.88
CA LEU A 139 -15.08 -1.93 -13.52
C LEU A 139 -15.99 -2.64 -12.52
N ASP A 140 -15.53 -2.99 -11.33
CA ASP A 140 -16.38 -3.55 -10.27
C ASP A 140 -17.50 -2.58 -9.84
N LEU A 141 -17.25 -1.27 -9.96
CA LEU A 141 -18.24 -0.23 -9.65
C LEU A 141 -19.23 0.02 -10.80
N LEU A 142 -18.81 -0.20 -12.06
CA LEU A 142 -19.61 0.03 -13.26
C LEU A 142 -20.36 -1.23 -13.74
N LEU A 143 -19.76 -2.41 -13.55
CA LEU A 143 -20.36 -3.70 -13.85
C LEU A 143 -21.15 -4.17 -12.63
N GLN A 144 -22.41 -4.51 -12.90
CA GLN A 144 -23.44 -4.85 -11.92
C GLN A 144 -22.94 -5.87 -10.87
N PRO A 145 -23.24 -5.67 -9.57
CA PRO A 145 -22.84 -6.60 -8.52
C PRO A 145 -23.38 -8.00 -8.82
N ALA A 146 -22.49 -8.99 -8.83
CA ALA A 146 -22.84 -10.40 -9.05
C ALA A 146 -23.57 -11.05 -7.85
N GLU A 147 -23.92 -10.27 -6.82
CA GLU A 147 -24.64 -10.78 -5.64
C GLU A 147 -26.16 -10.60 -5.83
N LEU A 148 -26.77 -11.56 -6.53
CA LEU A 148 -28.23 -11.80 -6.51
C LEU A 148 -28.72 -12.35 -5.15
N TYR A 149 -27.87 -12.53 -4.14
CA TYR A 149 -28.21 -13.11 -2.83
C TYR A 149 -27.83 -12.21 -1.65
N SER A 150 -28.35 -10.97 -1.65
CA SER A 150 -28.71 -10.31 -0.39
C SER A 150 -30.17 -9.86 -0.44
N LEU A 151 -31.06 -10.77 -0.82
CA LEU A 151 -32.37 -10.77 -0.18
C LEU A 151 -32.10 -11.11 1.27
N GLY A 152 -32.23 -10.11 2.14
CA GLY A 152 -32.19 -10.35 3.57
C GLY A 152 -33.06 -11.54 3.93
N ALA A 153 -32.61 -12.34 4.88
CA ALA A 153 -33.53 -13.15 5.67
C ALA A 153 -34.51 -12.18 6.34
N ALA A 154 -35.59 -11.85 5.63
CA ALA A 154 -36.78 -11.27 6.19
C ALA A 154 -37.40 -12.33 7.10
N GLY A 155 -37.09 -12.23 8.40
CA GLY A 155 -37.88 -12.80 9.50
C GLY A 155 -37.97 -14.32 9.61
N GLY A 156 -37.62 -14.84 10.79
CA GLY A 156 -38.05 -16.19 11.19
C GLY A 156 -37.26 -16.80 12.34
N HIS A 157 -37.53 -16.30 13.55
CA HIS A 157 -37.17 -16.85 14.88
C HIS A 157 -35.69 -16.88 15.28
#